data_AF-A0A847VGT7-F1
#
_entry.id   AF-A0A847VGT7-F1
#
_cell.length_a   1.000
_cell.length_b   1.000
_cell.length_c   1.000
_cell.angle_alpha   90.00
_cell.angle_beta   90.00
_cell.angle_gamma   90.00
#
_symmetry.space_group_name_H-M   'P 1'
#
loop_
_entity.id
_entity.type
_entity.pdbx_description
1 polymer ?
#
loop_
_entity_poly.entity_id
_entity_poly.type
_entity_poly.pdbx_seq_one_letter_code
_entity_poly.pdbx_strand_id
1 'polypeptide(L)'
;NMSLGGSGACGIDYQTVVDELVARGVTIVAAAGNSAGGAVGEPANCRGVLAVLALRHAGTKVGFSDLGPEIAIAAPGGNCVNVAAGSPCLYPILAATNSGTQGPAASGWSDSYDATVGTSFSAPLAAGVAALMLSAQPQLSPAQLRTLMQGTARPFPQGGADNGSSDPTPVAPCVAPQAGVQQLQCYCTSALCGAGMLDAGAAVAAAAGESAPGNGGGSGSGSSSGGGVMSLTWLALLALAVALLAAAQHRR
;
A
#
# COMPACT_ATOMS: atom_id res chain seq x y z
N ASN A 1 -4.80 -10.61 6.31
CA ASN A 1 -4.42 -10.48 4.89
C ASN A 1 -5.15 -11.56 4.09
N MET A 2 -5.84 -11.19 3.02
CA MET A 2 -6.54 -12.10 2.12
C MET A 2 -6.06 -11.84 0.69
N SER A 3 -4.99 -12.53 0.30
CA SER A 3 -4.45 -12.52 -1.07
C SER A 3 -5.23 -13.50 -1.97
N LEU A 4 -6.55 -13.37 -1.96
CA LEU A 4 -7.52 -14.23 -2.63
C LEU A 4 -8.75 -13.40 -3.02
N GLY A 5 -9.60 -13.97 -3.86
CA GLY A 5 -10.90 -13.39 -4.17
C GLY A 5 -11.67 -14.16 -5.23
N GLY A 6 -12.87 -13.68 -5.51
CA GLY A 6 -13.76 -14.16 -6.55
C GLY A 6 -14.47 -13.00 -7.24
N SER A 7 -15.16 -13.31 -8.34
CA SER A 7 -15.97 -12.34 -9.08
C SER A 7 -17.34 -12.13 -8.42
N GLY A 8 -17.91 -10.94 -8.57
CA GLY A 8 -19.26 -10.62 -8.12
C GLY A 8 -19.27 -9.65 -6.94
N ALA A 9 -20.48 -9.24 -6.55
CA ALA A 9 -20.69 -8.38 -5.38
C ALA A 9 -20.39 -9.14 -4.09
N CYS A 10 -20.03 -8.41 -3.02
CA CYS A 10 -19.90 -8.98 -1.68
C CYS A 10 -21.23 -9.63 -1.26
N GLY A 11 -21.19 -10.92 -1.00
CA GLY A 11 -22.30 -11.71 -0.47
C GLY A 11 -22.57 -11.40 0.99
N ILE A 12 -23.79 -11.73 1.43
CA ILE A 12 -24.23 -11.44 2.80
C ILE A 12 -23.36 -12.15 3.85
N ASP A 13 -22.96 -13.41 3.60
CA ASP A 13 -22.17 -14.19 4.55
C ASP A 13 -20.78 -13.59 4.75
N TYR A 14 -20.12 -13.17 3.67
CA TYR A 14 -18.84 -12.45 3.76
C TYR A 14 -19.02 -11.13 4.50
N GLN A 15 -20.06 -10.36 4.19
CA GLN A 15 -20.29 -9.08 4.85
C GLN A 15 -20.55 -9.25 6.35
N THR A 16 -21.31 -10.26 6.76
CA THR A 16 -21.56 -10.58 8.17
C THR A 16 -20.25 -10.88 8.89
N VAL A 17 -19.39 -11.74 8.33
CA VAL A 17 -18.10 -12.08 8.95
C VAL A 17 -17.17 -10.85 8.99
N VAL A 18 -17.14 -10.04 7.93
CA VAL A 18 -16.36 -8.80 7.90
C VAL A 18 -16.80 -7.85 9.00
N ASP A 19 -18.11 -7.63 9.16
CA ASP A 19 -18.67 -6.75 10.19
C ASP A 19 -18.33 -7.25 11.60
N GLU A 20 -18.44 -8.56 11.86
CA GLU A 20 -18.07 -9.17 13.14
C GLU A 20 -16.59 -8.97 13.49
N LEU A 21 -15.70 -9.16 12.51
CA LEU A 21 -14.25 -9.01 12.70
C LEU A 21 -13.87 -7.54 12.91
N VAL A 22 -14.43 -6.62 12.12
CA VAL A 22 -14.20 -5.18 12.28
C VAL A 22 -14.70 -4.68 13.64
N ALA A 23 -15.86 -5.16 14.11
CA ALA A 23 -16.39 -4.83 15.44
C ALA A 23 -15.47 -5.32 16.58
N ARG A 24 -14.66 -6.35 16.34
CA ARG A 24 -13.63 -6.85 17.26
C ARG A 24 -12.27 -6.16 17.09
N GLY A 25 -12.18 -5.12 16.28
CA GLY A 25 -10.94 -4.37 16.04
C GLY A 25 -10.00 -4.99 15.01
N VAL A 26 -10.45 -5.99 14.25
CA VAL A 26 -9.61 -6.64 13.23
C VAL A 26 -9.62 -5.85 11.93
N THR A 27 -8.44 -5.41 11.49
CA THR A 27 -8.28 -4.85 10.14
C THR A 27 -8.14 -5.97 9.12
N ILE A 28 -9.07 -5.99 8.17
CA ILE A 28 -9.07 -6.92 7.05
C ILE A 28 -8.50 -6.23 5.82
N VAL A 29 -7.45 -6.81 5.22
CA VAL A 29 -6.80 -6.32 4.00
C VAL A 29 -6.93 -7.39 2.92
N ALA A 30 -7.39 -7.02 1.73
CA ALA A 30 -7.64 -7.94 0.64
C ALA A 30 -7.16 -7.42 -0.73
N ALA A 31 -6.80 -8.36 -1.61
CA ALA A 31 -6.36 -8.08 -2.98
C ALA A 31 -7.55 -7.71 -3.88
N ALA A 32 -7.39 -6.68 -4.72
CA ALA A 32 -8.49 -6.17 -5.55
C ALA A 32 -9.03 -7.15 -6.61
N GLY A 33 -8.19 -8.06 -7.11
CA GLY A 33 -8.49 -8.94 -8.25
C GLY A 33 -7.50 -8.74 -9.41
N ASN A 34 -7.49 -9.69 -10.34
CA ASN A 34 -6.49 -9.76 -11.43
C ASN A 34 -7.15 -9.92 -12.82
N SER A 35 -8.32 -9.30 -13.04
CA SER A 35 -9.17 -9.49 -14.22
C SER A 35 -8.94 -8.46 -15.32
N ALA A 36 -7.72 -7.91 -15.40
CA ALA A 36 -7.28 -6.95 -16.40
C ALA A 36 -8.13 -5.67 -16.45
N GLY A 37 -8.38 -5.06 -15.29
CA GLY A 37 -9.16 -3.84 -15.19
C GLY A 37 -10.67 -4.06 -15.01
N GLY A 38 -11.05 -5.24 -14.50
CA GLY A 38 -12.40 -5.53 -14.04
C GLY A 38 -12.75 -4.79 -12.75
N ALA A 39 -13.98 -4.99 -12.30
CA ALA A 39 -14.45 -4.48 -11.02
C ALA A 39 -13.82 -5.24 -9.85
N VAL A 40 -13.65 -4.55 -8.72
CA VAL A 40 -13.13 -5.15 -7.49
C VAL A 40 -14.02 -6.32 -7.06
N GLY A 41 -13.38 -7.47 -6.85
CA GLY A 41 -14.06 -8.70 -6.46
C GLY A 41 -14.29 -8.86 -4.96
N GLU A 42 -15.11 -9.82 -4.59
CA GLU A 42 -15.24 -10.27 -3.19
C GLU A 42 -13.94 -10.99 -2.77
N PRO A 43 -13.43 -10.82 -1.54
CA PRO A 43 -13.97 -9.99 -0.44
C PRO A 43 -13.49 -8.54 -0.43
N ALA A 44 -12.65 -8.13 -1.38
CA ALA A 44 -12.11 -6.76 -1.40
C ALA A 44 -13.21 -5.70 -1.54
N ASN A 45 -14.28 -5.99 -2.25
CA ASN A 45 -15.43 -5.08 -2.38
C ASN A 45 -16.39 -5.06 -1.17
N CYS A 46 -16.14 -5.85 -0.12
CA CYS A 46 -16.96 -5.82 1.08
C CYS A 46 -16.73 -4.55 1.91
N ARG A 47 -17.80 -4.00 2.48
CA ARG A 47 -17.71 -2.82 3.36
C ARG A 47 -16.88 -3.17 4.58
N GLY A 48 -15.88 -2.34 4.89
CA GLY A 48 -14.95 -2.56 6.01
C GLY A 48 -13.63 -3.23 5.60
N VAL A 49 -13.55 -3.83 4.42
CA VAL A 49 -12.31 -4.41 3.89
C VAL A 49 -11.43 -3.34 3.25
N LEU A 50 -10.14 -3.33 3.60
CA LEU A 50 -9.12 -2.48 3.01
C LEU A 50 -8.65 -3.14 1.71
N ALA A 51 -9.32 -2.80 0.60
CA ALA A 51 -8.99 -3.29 -0.73
C ALA A 51 -7.72 -2.64 -1.27
N VAL A 52 -6.84 -3.46 -1.86
CA VAL A 52 -5.52 -3.04 -2.33
C VAL A 52 -5.37 -3.28 -3.82
N LEU A 53 -5.18 -2.20 -4.56
CA LEU A 53 -4.86 -2.22 -5.99
C LEU A 53 -3.35 -2.44 -6.21
N ALA A 54 -3.00 -3.09 -7.31
CA ALA A 54 -1.61 -3.30 -7.69
C ALA A 54 -1.08 -2.22 -8.66
N LEU A 55 0.12 -1.74 -8.36
CA LEU A 55 0.83 -0.76 -9.18
C LEU A 55 2.05 -1.35 -9.88
N ARG A 56 2.39 -0.74 -11.01
CA ARG A 56 3.68 -0.88 -11.68
C ARG A 56 4.74 -0.08 -10.92
N HIS A 57 6.02 -0.36 -11.22
CA HIS A 57 7.16 0.46 -10.78
C HIS A 57 7.00 1.96 -11.12
N ALA A 58 6.33 2.27 -12.22
CA ALA A 58 6.04 3.64 -12.66
C ALA A 58 4.87 4.31 -11.91
N GLY A 59 4.25 3.65 -10.92
CA GLY A 59 3.12 4.19 -10.15
C GLY A 59 1.77 4.19 -10.88
N THR A 60 1.70 3.63 -12.09
CA THR A 60 0.45 3.40 -12.84
C THR A 60 -0.21 2.08 -12.42
N LYS A 61 -1.50 1.92 -12.70
CA LYS A 61 -2.18 0.63 -12.52
C LYS A 61 -1.48 -0.43 -13.36
N VAL A 62 -1.18 -1.58 -12.77
CA VAL A 62 -0.64 -2.72 -13.54
C VAL A 62 -1.73 -3.41 -14.35
N GLY A 63 -1.34 -4.01 -15.48
CA GLY A 63 -2.24 -4.56 -16.48
C GLY A 63 -3.31 -5.48 -15.91
N PHE A 64 -2.91 -6.42 -15.04
CA PHE A 64 -3.84 -7.38 -14.44
C PHE A 64 -4.77 -6.77 -13.39
N SER A 65 -4.40 -5.69 -12.70
CA SER A 65 -5.13 -5.25 -11.51
C SER A 65 -6.54 -4.80 -11.85
N ASP A 66 -7.49 -5.26 -11.03
CA ASP A 66 -8.85 -4.71 -10.98
C ASP A 66 -8.84 -3.37 -10.23
N LEU A 67 -9.89 -2.57 -10.47
CA LEU A 67 -10.04 -1.20 -9.99
C LEU A 67 -11.51 -0.88 -9.73
N GLY A 68 -11.76 0.15 -8.93
CA GLY A 68 -13.10 0.55 -8.56
C GLY A 68 -13.12 1.46 -7.33
N PRO A 69 -14.29 2.04 -7.02
CA PRO A 69 -14.45 2.92 -5.86
C PRO A 69 -14.19 2.22 -4.51
N GLU A 70 -14.16 0.89 -4.47
CA GLU A 70 -13.90 0.10 -3.27
C GLU A 70 -12.42 0.10 -2.87
N ILE A 71 -11.51 0.43 -3.80
CA ILE A 71 -10.07 0.47 -3.51
C ILE A 71 -9.78 1.50 -2.43
N ALA A 72 -9.13 1.06 -1.34
CA ALA A 72 -8.73 1.95 -0.26
C ALA A 72 -7.38 2.60 -0.54
N ILE A 73 -6.41 1.81 -1.01
CA ILE A 73 -5.01 2.20 -1.23
C ILE A 73 -4.42 1.36 -2.37
N ALA A 74 -3.36 1.85 -2.99
CA ALA A 74 -2.61 1.11 -4.00
C ALA A 74 -1.18 0.81 -3.52
N ALA A 75 -0.66 -0.37 -3.83
CA ALA A 75 0.69 -0.78 -3.46
C ALA A 75 1.38 -1.50 -4.65
N PRO A 76 2.72 -1.62 -4.65
CA PRO A 76 3.40 -2.37 -5.70
C PRO A 76 2.87 -3.81 -5.82
N GLY A 77 2.59 -4.26 -7.04
CA GLY A 77 2.20 -5.65 -7.32
C GLY A 77 3.12 -6.36 -8.31
N GLY A 78 4.18 -5.67 -8.73
CA GLY A 78 5.13 -6.14 -9.74
C GLY A 78 4.60 -6.01 -11.17
N ASN A 79 5.51 -5.91 -12.13
CA ASN A 79 5.20 -5.85 -13.56
C ASN A 79 6.36 -6.34 -14.42
N CYS A 80 6.07 -7.19 -15.39
CA CYS A 80 7.05 -7.71 -16.35
C CYS A 80 6.94 -6.95 -17.66
N VAL A 81 7.57 -5.78 -17.74
CA VAL A 81 7.56 -4.94 -18.95
C VAL A 81 8.69 -5.33 -19.88
N ASN A 82 8.50 -5.11 -21.19
CA ASN A 82 9.52 -5.29 -22.22
C ASN A 82 10.09 -6.72 -22.29
N VAL A 83 9.26 -7.74 -22.10
CA VAL A 83 9.69 -9.15 -22.12
C VAL A 83 9.29 -9.83 -23.43
N ALA A 84 10.27 -10.27 -24.20
CA ALA A 84 10.06 -11.32 -25.19
C ALA A 84 9.84 -12.65 -24.46
N ALA A 85 9.33 -13.66 -25.17
CA ALA A 85 9.22 -15.00 -24.60
C ALA A 85 10.59 -15.47 -24.07
N GLY A 86 10.66 -15.79 -22.77
CA GLY A 86 11.90 -16.20 -22.08
C GLY A 86 12.77 -15.07 -21.52
N SER A 87 12.40 -13.79 -21.69
CA SER A 87 13.10 -12.66 -21.07
C SER A 87 12.79 -12.51 -19.58
N PRO A 88 13.74 -12.00 -18.76
CA PRO A 88 13.52 -11.77 -17.34
C PRO A 88 12.44 -10.71 -17.09
N CYS A 89 11.54 -10.98 -16.15
CA CYS A 89 10.68 -9.98 -15.55
C CYS A 89 11.53 -8.90 -14.85
N LEU A 90 11.36 -7.65 -15.27
CA LEU A 90 12.19 -6.54 -14.77
C LEU A 90 11.79 -6.05 -13.37
N TYR A 91 10.51 -6.17 -12.99
CA TYR A 91 10.00 -5.69 -11.70
C TYR A 91 9.12 -6.73 -11.01
N PRO A 92 9.64 -7.92 -10.67
CA PRO A 92 8.90 -8.89 -9.85
C PRO A 92 8.81 -8.41 -8.39
N ILE A 93 7.88 -8.97 -7.62
CA ILE A 93 7.91 -8.88 -6.16
C ILE A 93 8.63 -10.11 -5.63
N LEU A 94 9.87 -9.98 -5.19
CA LEU A 94 10.62 -11.13 -4.65
C LEU A 94 9.93 -11.69 -3.41
N ALA A 95 9.70 -12.99 -3.39
CA ALA A 95 8.97 -13.70 -2.37
C ALA A 95 9.63 -15.04 -2.05
N ALA A 96 9.51 -15.51 -0.82
CA ALA A 96 9.97 -16.84 -0.45
C ALA A 96 9.11 -17.89 -1.17
N THR A 97 9.76 -18.93 -1.70
CA THR A 97 9.12 -20.00 -2.47
C THR A 97 9.43 -21.38 -1.89
N ASN A 98 8.71 -22.38 -2.37
CA ASN A 98 9.00 -23.79 -2.12
C ASN A 98 8.93 -24.55 -3.44
N SER A 99 9.94 -25.40 -3.71
CA SER A 99 10.05 -26.11 -5.00
C SER A 99 9.12 -27.32 -5.12
N GLY A 100 8.32 -27.62 -4.09
CA GLY A 100 7.52 -28.82 -4.03
C GLY A 100 6.18 -28.66 -4.74
N THR A 101 5.82 -29.64 -5.57
CA THR A 101 4.58 -29.59 -6.38
C THR A 101 3.35 -30.11 -5.63
N GLN A 102 3.54 -30.95 -4.61
CA GLN A 102 2.46 -31.59 -3.83
C GLN A 102 2.75 -31.63 -2.32
N GLY A 103 3.82 -30.99 -1.85
CA GLY A 103 4.23 -30.96 -0.45
C GLY A 103 5.55 -30.21 -0.30
N PRO A 104 5.99 -29.88 0.93
CA PRO A 104 7.20 -29.08 1.13
C PRO A 104 8.45 -29.78 0.59
N ALA A 105 9.21 -29.08 -0.26
CA ALA A 105 10.55 -29.45 -0.71
C ALA A 105 11.55 -28.34 -0.35
N ALA A 106 12.49 -28.01 -1.23
CA ALA A 106 13.50 -26.99 -0.96
C ALA A 106 12.88 -25.59 -0.87
N SER A 107 13.27 -24.84 0.17
CA SER A 107 12.97 -23.41 0.27
C SER A 107 13.82 -22.61 -0.71
N GLY A 108 13.25 -21.55 -1.27
CA GLY A 108 13.93 -20.66 -2.20
C GLY A 108 13.36 -19.26 -2.18
N TRP A 109 13.73 -18.49 -3.20
CA TRP A 109 13.17 -17.18 -3.50
C TRP A 109 12.77 -17.16 -4.96
N SER A 110 11.68 -16.46 -5.26
CA SER A 110 11.37 -16.08 -6.64
C SER A 110 12.42 -15.11 -7.17
N ASP A 111 12.49 -15.00 -8.50
CA ASP A 111 13.42 -14.13 -9.18
C ASP A 111 12.79 -13.54 -10.46
N SER A 112 13.61 -13.01 -11.36
CA SER A 112 13.14 -12.46 -12.63
C SER A 112 12.65 -13.53 -13.63
N TYR A 113 12.98 -14.79 -13.45
CA TYR A 113 12.58 -15.89 -14.35
C TYR A 113 11.44 -16.73 -13.76
N ASP A 114 11.36 -16.85 -12.43
CA ASP A 114 10.23 -17.38 -11.67
C ASP A 114 9.46 -16.23 -11.01
N ALA A 115 8.87 -15.37 -11.83
CA ALA A 115 8.38 -14.08 -11.38
C ALA A 115 7.05 -14.14 -10.63
N THR A 116 7.03 -13.53 -9.45
CA THR A 116 5.83 -13.33 -8.64
C THR A 116 5.25 -11.92 -8.85
N VAL A 117 4.06 -11.86 -9.42
CA VAL A 117 3.29 -10.63 -9.66
C VAL A 117 1.82 -10.86 -9.32
N GLY A 118 1.10 -9.80 -8.96
CA GLY A 118 -0.33 -9.87 -8.66
C GLY A 118 -0.76 -8.93 -7.55
N THR A 119 -2.06 -8.63 -7.49
CA THR A 119 -2.66 -7.95 -6.33
C THR A 119 -2.48 -8.75 -5.04
N SER A 120 -2.31 -10.07 -5.15
CA SER A 120 -1.92 -10.97 -4.07
C SER A 120 -0.61 -10.58 -3.38
N PHE A 121 0.30 -9.87 -4.05
CA PHE A 121 1.55 -9.36 -3.48
C PHE A 121 1.43 -7.92 -3.00
N SER A 122 0.47 -7.16 -3.49
CA SER A 122 0.16 -5.80 -3.00
C SER A 122 -0.55 -5.82 -1.64
N ALA A 123 -1.53 -6.71 -1.47
CA ALA A 123 -2.28 -6.87 -0.22
C ALA A 123 -1.39 -7.08 1.02
N PRO A 124 -0.38 -8.00 1.02
CA PRO A 124 0.48 -8.21 2.19
C PRO A 124 1.39 -7.02 2.48
N LEU A 125 1.75 -6.19 1.48
CA LEU A 125 2.49 -4.94 1.73
C LEU A 125 1.65 -3.97 2.57
N ALA A 126 0.38 -3.75 2.19
CA ALA A 126 -0.53 -2.92 2.98
C ALA A 126 -0.84 -3.53 4.36
N ALA A 127 -0.98 -4.85 4.44
CA ALA A 127 -1.16 -5.54 5.73
C ALA A 127 0.06 -5.40 6.64
N GLY A 128 1.27 -5.45 6.08
CA GLY A 128 2.51 -5.19 6.81
C GLY A 128 2.56 -3.77 7.37
N VAL A 129 2.20 -2.75 6.56
CA VAL A 129 2.11 -1.37 7.04
C VAL A 129 1.05 -1.22 8.12
N ALA A 130 -0.13 -1.84 7.97
CA ALA A 130 -1.15 -1.85 9.01
C ALA A 130 -0.62 -2.44 10.33
N ALA A 131 0.14 -3.54 10.27
CA ALA A 131 0.77 -4.13 11.45
C ALA A 131 1.81 -3.21 12.09
N LEU A 132 2.63 -2.52 11.28
CA LEU A 132 3.59 -1.52 11.80
C LEU A 132 2.88 -0.34 12.46
N MET A 133 1.79 0.17 11.88
CA MET A 133 0.97 1.22 12.49
C MET A 133 0.40 0.76 13.84
N LEU A 134 -0.11 -0.47 13.93
CA LEU A 134 -0.61 -1.06 15.17
C LEU A 134 0.51 -1.29 16.20
N SER A 135 1.75 -1.54 15.77
CA SER A 135 2.90 -1.63 16.68
C SER A 135 3.24 -0.28 17.30
N ALA A 136 3.04 0.82 16.58
CA ALA A 136 3.22 2.18 17.08
C ALA A 136 2.05 2.66 17.93
N GLN A 137 0.81 2.30 17.55
CA GLN A 137 -0.41 2.63 18.28
C GLN A 137 -1.38 1.42 18.31
N PRO A 138 -1.31 0.57 19.36
CA PRO A 138 -2.11 -0.65 19.44
C PRO A 138 -3.62 -0.43 19.55
N GLN A 139 -4.06 0.78 19.92
CA GLN A 139 -5.48 1.12 20.11
C GLN A 139 -6.16 1.63 18.84
N LEU A 140 -5.48 1.66 17.69
CA LEU A 140 -6.12 2.08 16.43
C LEU A 140 -7.27 1.13 16.07
N SER A 141 -8.48 1.69 15.95
CA SER A 141 -9.57 0.99 15.29
C SER A 141 -9.26 0.76 13.80
N PRO A 142 -9.89 -0.23 13.14
CA PRO A 142 -9.75 -0.44 11.71
C PRO A 142 -10.09 0.81 10.87
N ALA A 143 -11.08 1.60 11.30
CA ALA A 143 -11.46 2.85 10.65
C ALA A 143 -10.37 3.93 10.78
N GLN A 144 -9.82 4.13 11.98
CA GLN A 144 -8.72 5.10 12.18
C GLN A 144 -7.47 4.69 11.40
N LEU A 145 -7.12 3.40 11.42
CA LEU A 145 -5.99 2.87 10.66
C LEU A 145 -6.16 3.14 9.16
N ARG A 146 -7.35 2.84 8.61
CA ARG A 146 -7.67 3.14 7.20
C ARG A 146 -7.50 4.63 6.91
N THR A 147 -8.09 5.51 7.73
CA THR A 147 -8.03 6.96 7.53
C THR A 147 -6.59 7.48 7.55
N LEU A 148 -5.77 7.04 8.50
CA LEU A 148 -4.36 7.44 8.58
C LEU A 148 -3.56 6.94 7.37
N MET A 149 -3.75 5.68 6.97
CA MET A 149 -3.08 5.11 5.80
C MET A 149 -3.47 5.84 4.51
N GLN A 150 -4.74 6.22 4.35
CA GLN A 150 -5.22 6.97 3.20
C GLN A 150 -4.74 8.43 3.21
N GLY A 151 -4.77 9.09 4.36
CA GLY A 151 -4.35 10.49 4.52
C GLY A 151 -2.84 10.71 4.34
N THR A 152 -2.05 9.65 4.41
CA THR A 152 -0.58 9.67 4.24
C THR A 152 -0.12 9.10 2.91
N ALA A 153 -1.05 8.66 2.06
CA ALA A 153 -0.73 8.10 0.76
C ALA A 153 -0.02 9.13 -0.13
N ARG A 154 0.98 8.68 -0.89
CA ARG A 154 1.62 9.51 -1.90
C ARG A 154 0.71 9.67 -3.11
N PRO A 155 0.59 10.86 -3.71
CA PRO A 155 -0.19 11.06 -4.92
C PRO A 155 0.29 10.17 -6.07
N PHE A 156 -0.63 9.72 -6.93
CA PHE A 156 -0.28 9.01 -8.16
C PHE A 156 0.44 9.94 -9.15
N PRO A 157 1.39 9.41 -9.94
CA PRO A 157 1.95 10.16 -11.05
C PRO A 157 0.87 10.43 -12.10
N GLN A 158 0.94 11.61 -12.73
CA GLN A 158 0.01 12.06 -13.77
C GLN A 158 0.63 12.03 -15.18
N GLY A 159 1.89 11.58 -15.29
CA GLY A 159 2.66 11.61 -16.52
C GLY A 159 3.96 10.82 -16.40
N GLY A 160 4.69 10.68 -17.52
CA GLY A 160 6.02 10.08 -17.56
C GLY A 160 6.08 8.56 -17.73
N ALA A 161 4.93 7.88 -17.81
CA ALA A 161 4.86 6.45 -18.12
C ALA A 161 4.56 6.22 -19.61
N ASP A 162 5.13 5.13 -20.15
CA ASP A 162 4.91 4.62 -21.51
C ASP A 162 4.38 3.17 -21.48
N ASN A 163 3.92 2.69 -22.64
CA ASN A 163 3.46 1.31 -22.87
C ASN A 163 4.58 0.40 -23.43
N GLY A 164 5.84 0.83 -23.32
CA GLY A 164 7.01 0.17 -23.91
C GLY A 164 7.36 0.72 -25.29
N SER A 165 8.58 0.45 -25.75
CA SER A 165 9.10 0.96 -27.03
C SER A 165 8.35 0.46 -28.27
N SER A 166 7.58 -0.62 -28.14
CA SER A 166 6.78 -1.21 -29.21
C SER A 166 5.35 -0.69 -29.28
N ASP A 167 4.90 0.07 -28.29
CA ASP A 167 3.54 0.61 -28.23
C ASP A 167 3.60 2.14 -28.01
N PRO A 168 3.43 2.94 -29.08
CA PRO A 168 3.49 4.39 -28.98
C PRO A 168 2.20 5.00 -28.41
N THR A 169 1.19 4.20 -28.04
CA THR A 169 -0.05 4.73 -27.50
C THR A 169 0.21 5.42 -26.16
N PRO A 170 -0.29 6.66 -25.96
CA PRO A 170 -0.19 7.32 -24.67
C PRO A 170 -0.93 6.54 -23.59
N VAL A 171 -0.34 6.47 -22.39
CA VAL A 171 -1.01 5.90 -21.22
C VAL A 171 -2.20 6.78 -20.85
N ALA A 172 -3.41 6.25 -20.96
CA ALA A 172 -4.64 6.96 -20.62
C ALA A 172 -4.91 6.94 -19.10
N PRO A 173 -5.74 7.87 -18.58
CA PRO A 173 -6.31 7.76 -17.25
C PRO A 173 -7.19 6.51 -17.12
N CYS A 174 -7.21 5.90 -15.93
CA CYS A 174 -8.10 4.78 -15.67
C CYS A 174 -9.57 5.22 -15.72
N VAL A 175 -10.43 4.37 -16.30
CA VAL A 175 -11.87 4.59 -16.37
C VAL A 175 -12.62 3.52 -15.59
N ALA A 176 -13.89 3.78 -15.27
CA ALA A 176 -14.71 2.82 -14.55
C ALA A 176 -14.77 1.48 -15.32
N PRO A 177 -14.75 0.32 -14.63
CA PRO A 177 -14.82 -0.98 -15.28
C PRO A 177 -16.04 -1.14 -16.19
N GLN A 178 -15.83 -1.71 -17.38
CA GLN A 178 -16.89 -1.98 -18.35
C GLN A 178 -16.86 -3.47 -18.73
N ALA A 179 -18.03 -4.10 -18.83
CA ALA A 179 -18.14 -5.52 -19.13
C ALA A 179 -17.48 -5.85 -20.49
N GLY A 180 -16.56 -6.81 -20.50
CA GLY A 180 -15.84 -7.25 -21.70
C GLY A 180 -14.72 -6.31 -22.17
N VAL A 181 -14.44 -5.23 -21.44
CA VAL A 181 -13.37 -4.27 -21.78
C VAL A 181 -12.20 -4.47 -20.83
N GLN A 182 -11.03 -4.81 -21.38
CA GLN A 182 -9.79 -4.84 -20.62
C GLN A 182 -9.19 -3.45 -20.53
N GLN A 183 -8.68 -3.11 -19.36
CA GLN A 183 -7.90 -1.90 -19.10
C GLN A 183 -6.54 -2.33 -18.56
N LEU A 184 -5.52 -2.29 -19.42
CA LEU A 184 -4.17 -2.70 -19.04
C LEU A 184 -3.51 -1.62 -18.16
N GLN A 185 -2.50 -0.92 -18.68
CA GLN A 185 -1.86 0.18 -17.96
C GLN A 185 -2.71 1.45 -18.08
N CYS A 186 -2.91 2.13 -16.97
CA CYS A 186 -3.55 3.44 -16.95
C CYS A 186 -3.07 4.28 -15.76
N TYR A 187 -3.15 5.61 -15.88
CA TYR A 187 -2.88 6.52 -14.78
C TYR A 187 -4.00 6.44 -13.75
N CYS A 188 -3.62 6.11 -12.52
CA CYS A 188 -4.56 5.96 -11.44
C CYS A 188 -5.21 7.28 -11.05
N THR A 189 -6.51 7.21 -10.74
CA THR A 189 -7.29 8.31 -10.17
C THR A 189 -7.72 7.93 -8.76
N SER A 190 -7.95 8.91 -7.89
CA SER A 190 -8.40 8.63 -6.52
C SER A 190 -9.79 7.99 -6.45
N ALA A 191 -10.60 8.17 -7.50
CA ALA A 191 -11.93 7.58 -7.62
C ALA A 191 -11.92 6.07 -7.87
N LEU A 192 -10.85 5.52 -8.47
CA LEU A 192 -10.79 4.13 -8.91
C LEU A 192 -9.60 3.34 -8.35
N CYS A 193 -8.55 4.02 -7.91
CA CYS A 193 -7.35 3.40 -7.35
C CYS A 193 -7.16 3.70 -5.85
N GLY A 194 -8.14 4.30 -5.19
CA GLY A 194 -8.06 4.67 -3.78
C GLY A 194 -7.19 5.90 -3.53
N ALA A 195 -6.83 6.15 -2.27
CA ALA A 195 -6.29 7.43 -1.83
C ALA A 195 -4.92 7.80 -2.44
N GLY A 196 -4.16 6.82 -2.91
CA GLY A 196 -2.82 7.03 -3.44
C GLY A 196 -1.94 5.78 -3.34
N MET A 197 -0.64 5.98 -3.55
CA MET A 197 0.38 4.96 -3.35
C MET A 197 0.71 4.85 -1.86
N LEU A 198 0.70 3.62 -1.34
CA LEU A 198 1.05 3.30 0.04
C LEU A 198 2.42 3.90 0.42
N ASP A 199 2.44 4.61 1.55
CA ASP A 199 3.64 5.16 2.16
C ASP A 199 3.77 4.61 3.58
N ALA A 200 4.68 3.65 3.76
CA ALA A 200 4.86 2.99 5.04
C ALA A 200 5.38 3.96 6.11
N GLY A 201 6.33 4.83 5.75
CA GLY A 201 6.95 5.74 6.71
C GLY A 201 5.97 6.80 7.20
N ALA A 202 5.27 7.45 6.27
CA ALA A 202 4.29 8.46 6.62
C ALA A 202 3.11 7.87 7.40
N ALA A 203 2.62 6.68 7.04
CA ALA A 203 1.52 6.02 7.75
C ALA A 203 1.90 5.65 9.20
N VAL A 204 3.12 5.12 9.42
CA VAL A 204 3.61 4.77 10.76
C VAL A 204 3.87 6.02 11.60
N ALA A 205 4.48 7.06 11.04
CA ALA A 205 4.68 8.33 11.73
C ALA A 205 3.34 8.96 12.17
N ALA A 206 2.35 8.96 11.28
CA ALA A 206 1.02 9.46 11.61
C ALA A 206 0.33 8.62 12.70
N ALA A 207 0.51 7.29 12.70
CA ALA A 207 0.02 6.42 13.77
C ALA A 207 0.71 6.71 15.12
N ALA A 208 1.99 7.06 15.12
CA ALA A 208 2.75 7.46 16.31
C ALA A 208 2.37 8.86 16.84
N GLY A 209 1.51 9.61 16.14
CA GLY A 209 1.15 10.98 16.50
C GLY A 209 2.18 12.03 16.07
N GLU A 210 3.11 11.66 15.20
CA GLU A 210 4.04 12.59 14.59
C GLU A 210 3.38 13.21 13.34
N SER A 211 3.35 14.54 13.28
CA SER A 211 2.84 15.25 12.11
C SER A 211 3.62 14.82 10.87
N ALA A 212 2.93 14.31 9.84
CA ALA A 212 3.57 14.00 8.56
C ALA A 212 4.33 15.23 8.02
N PRO A 213 5.53 15.07 7.43
CA PRO A 213 6.20 16.18 6.77
C PRO A 213 5.30 16.69 5.64
N GLY A 214 4.76 17.89 5.79
CA GLY A 214 3.83 18.47 4.83
C GLY A 214 4.45 18.54 3.43
N ASN A 215 3.72 18.05 2.44
CA ASN A 215 4.07 18.17 1.03
C ASN A 215 3.87 19.65 0.61
N GLY A 216 4.93 20.45 0.73
CA GLY A 216 4.91 21.89 0.47
C GLY A 216 4.94 22.22 -1.02
N GLY A 217 3.75 22.38 -1.62
CA GLY A 217 3.56 23.04 -2.91
C GLY A 217 2.64 24.24 -2.75
N GLY A 218 3.19 25.45 -2.60
CA GLY A 218 2.43 26.69 -2.50
C GLY A 218 3.31 27.90 -2.24
N SER A 219 3.63 28.62 -3.31
CA SER A 219 4.32 29.92 -3.29
C SER A 219 3.51 30.94 -2.47
N GLY A 220 4.05 31.34 -1.33
CA GLY A 220 3.58 32.45 -0.53
C GLY A 220 4.78 33.13 0.11
N SER A 221 5.14 34.31 -0.40
CA SER A 221 6.18 35.17 0.15
C SER A 221 5.85 35.56 1.59
N GLY A 222 6.55 34.96 2.54
CA GLY A 222 6.51 35.33 3.95
C GLY A 222 7.82 34.94 4.58
N SER A 223 8.68 35.92 4.84
CA SER A 223 9.95 35.75 5.54
C SER A 223 9.71 35.10 6.91
N SER A 224 10.14 33.85 7.04
CA SER A 224 10.20 33.13 8.31
C SER A 224 11.53 32.39 8.35
N SER A 225 12.47 32.98 9.07
CA SER A 225 13.81 32.45 9.30
C SER A 225 13.71 31.15 10.10
N GLY A 226 13.93 30.02 9.43
CA GLY A 226 14.15 28.73 10.05
C GLY A 226 15.48 28.74 10.82
N GLY A 227 15.39 28.46 12.12
CA GLY A 227 16.50 28.16 13.00
C GLY A 227 15.95 27.38 14.17
N GLY A 228 16.13 26.06 14.16
CA GLY A 228 15.73 25.18 15.25
C GLY A 228 16.55 25.49 16.50
N VAL A 229 16.02 26.35 17.36
CA VAL A 229 16.49 26.51 18.72
C VAL A 229 15.75 25.49 19.58
N MET A 230 16.45 24.42 19.96
CA MET A 230 16.00 23.59 21.08
C MET A 230 15.82 24.52 22.28
N SER A 231 14.61 24.60 22.82
CA SER A 231 14.33 25.50 23.93
C SER A 231 15.23 25.16 25.11
N LEU A 232 15.70 26.17 25.85
CA LEU A 232 16.50 25.99 27.07
C LEU A 232 15.83 25.05 28.08
N THR A 233 14.50 24.96 28.04
CA THR A 233 13.70 24.02 28.83
C THR A 233 13.93 22.56 28.44
N TRP A 234 14.09 22.26 27.15
CA TRP A 234 14.40 20.92 26.65
C TRP A 234 15.82 20.48 27.03
N LEU A 235 16.80 21.39 26.92
CA LEU A 235 18.17 21.13 27.34
C LEU A 235 18.28 20.90 28.86
N ALA A 236 17.52 21.66 29.66
CA ALA A 236 17.47 21.48 31.11
C ALA A 236 16.85 20.13 31.51
N LEU A 237 15.77 19.71 30.84
CA LEU A 237 15.13 18.40 31.08
C LEU A 237 16.04 17.23 30.70
N LEU A 238 16.76 17.35 29.58
CA LEU A 238 17.73 16.33 29.16
C LEU A 238 18.89 16.22 30.16
N ALA A 239 19.44 17.35 30.62
CA ALA A 239 20.51 17.38 31.62
C ALA A 239 20.08 16.76 32.96
N LEU A 240 18.85 17.03 33.40
CA LEU A 240 18.29 16.45 34.63
C LEU A 240 18.12 14.92 34.51
N ALA A 241 17.63 14.44 33.37
CA ALA A 241 17.45 13.02 33.11
C ALA A 241 18.80 12.26 33.10
N VAL A 242 19.82 12.83 32.47
CA VAL A 242 21.17 12.25 32.45
C VAL A 242 21.80 12.23 33.85
N ALA A 243 21.63 13.29 34.64
CA ALA A 243 22.13 13.35 36.02
C ALA A 243 21.46 12.30 36.93
N LEU A 244 20.15 12.08 36.78
CA LEU A 244 19.41 11.07 37.54
C LEU A 244 19.83 9.65 37.17
N LEU A 245 20.08 9.38 35.87
CA LEU A 245 20.60 8.10 35.39
C LEU A 245 22.01 7.82 35.89
N ALA A 246 22.90 8.82 35.87
CA ALA A 246 24.27 8.69 36.40
C ALA A 246 24.28 8.45 37.92
N ALA A 247 23.41 9.14 38.67
CA ALA A 247 23.28 8.95 40.11
C ALA A 247 22.71 7.57 40.49
N ALA A 248 21.84 6.99 39.66
CA ALA A 248 21.30 5.65 39.85
C ALA A 248 22.34 4.55 39.55
N GLN A 249 23.27 4.80 38.62
CA GLN A 249 24.35 3.86 38.29
C GLN A 249 25.46 3.83 39.34
N HIS A 250 25.68 4.91 40.10
CA HIS A 250 26.67 4.93 41.19
C HIS A 250 26.17 4.37 42.54
N ARG A 251 24.89 3.98 42.63
CA ARG A 251 24.31 3.37 43.84
C ARG A 251 24.10 1.85 43.73
N ARG A 252 24.70 1.21 42.72
CA ARG A 252 24.76 -0.25 42.57
C ARG A 252 26.18 -0.75 42.77
#